data_AF-A0A920AVI1-F1
#
_entry.id   AF-A0A920AVI1-F1
#
_cell.length_a   1.000
_cell.length_b   1.000
_cell.length_c   1.000
_cell.angle_alpha   90.00
_cell.angle_beta   90.00
_cell.angle_gamma   90.00
#
_symmetry.space_group_name_H-M   'P 1'
#
loop_
_entity.id
_entity.type
_entity.pdbx_description
1 polymer ?
#
loop_
_entity_poly.entity_id
_entity_poly.type
_entity_poly.pdbx_seq_one_letter_code
_entity_poly.pdbx_strand_id
1 'polypeptide(L)' 'MKRYGLALLGLILFSSGLCVFGEALISKYENNNWFLVGTISLILINAGLGLMIKNKWGKF' A
#
# COMPACT_ATOMS: atom_id res chain seq x y z
N MET A 1 3.65 17.69 -14.60
CA MET A 1 2.87 16.44 -14.74
C MET A 1 3.52 15.20 -14.11
N LYS A 2 4.79 14.84 -14.42
CA LYS A 2 5.42 13.59 -13.92
C LYS A 2 5.37 13.40 -12.38
N ARG A 3 5.53 14.46 -11.58
CA ARG A 3 5.48 14.39 -10.10
C ARG A 3 4.10 14.05 -9.56
N TYR A 4 3.04 14.67 -10.09
CA TYR A 4 1.66 14.40 -9.67
C TYR A 4 1.23 12.97 -10.01
N GLY A 5 1.67 12.44 -11.17
CA GLY A 5 1.42 11.04 -11.53
C GLY A 5 2.08 10.05 -10.56
N LEU A 6 3.31 10.31 -10.13
CA LEU A 6 4.01 9.47 -9.14
C LEU A 6 3.39 9.57 -7.75
N ALA A 7 2.91 10.76 -7.36
CA ALA A 7 2.16 10.96 -6.12
C ALA A 7 0.83 10.20 -6.15
N LEU A 8 0.08 10.27 -7.25
CA LEU A 8 -1.15 9.51 -7.45
C LEU A 8 -0.90 8.00 -7.42
N LEU A 9 0.14 7.53 -8.10
CA LEU A 9 0.55 6.13 -8.06
C LEU A 9 0.91 5.68 -6.64
N GLY A 10 1.64 6.51 -5.89
CA GLY A 10 1.96 6.25 -4.50
C GLY A 10 0.70 6.12 -3.62
N LEU A 11 -0.27 6.99 -3.82
CA LEU A 11 -1.56 6.93 -3.13
C LEU A 11 -2.34 5.64 -3.48
N ILE A 12 -2.41 5.29 -4.76
CA ILE A 12 -3.09 4.06 -5.21
C ILE A 12 -2.42 2.81 -4.63
N LEU A 13 -1.08 2.73 -4.64
CA LEU A 13 -0.33 1.62 -4.07
C LEU A 13 -0.54 1.51 -2.55
N PHE A 14 -0.52 2.65 -1.85
CA PHE A 14 -0.77 2.67 -0.41
C PHE A 14 -2.20 2.20 -0.08
N SER A 15 -3.22 2.76 -0.74
CA SER A 15 -4.61 2.39 -0.51
C SER A 15 -4.91 0.94 -0.87
N SER A 16 -4.40 0.45 -2.01
CA SER A 16 -4.56 -0.97 -2.39
C SER A 16 -3.84 -1.89 -1.41
N GLY A 17 -2.64 -1.53 -0.95
CA GLY A 17 -1.93 -2.25 0.11
C GLY A 17 -2.74 -2.36 1.40
N LEU A 18 -3.47 -1.30 1.79
CA LEU A 18 -4.33 -1.33 2.98
C LEU A 18 -5.55 -2.26 2.81
N CYS A 19 -6.15 -2.29 1.62
CA CYS A 19 -7.22 -3.24 1.30
C CYS A 19 -6.73 -4.70 1.38
N VAL A 20 -5.59 -5.01 0.75
CA VAL A 20 -5.00 -6.36 0.78
C VAL A 20 -4.58 -6.74 2.21
N PHE A 21 -4.13 -5.77 3.02
CA PHE A 21 -3.83 -6.02 4.43
C PHE A 21 -5.09 -6.39 5.22
N GLY A 22 -6.23 -5.76 4.95
CA GLY A 22 -7.53 -6.11 5.52
C GLY A 22 -7.91 -7.57 5.22
N GLU A 23 -7.79 -7.98 3.96
CA GLU A 23 -8.05 -9.37 3.54
C GLU A 23 -7.09 -10.36 4.21
N ALA A 24 -5.81 -10.02 4.35
CA ALA A 24 -4.85 -10.84 5.08
C ALA A 24 -5.21 -10.95 6.57
N LEU A 25 -5.74 -9.89 7.17
CA LEU A 25 -6.13 -9.87 8.58
C LEU A 25 -7.38 -10.72 8.84
N ILE A 26 -8.37 -10.65 7.94
CA ILE A 26 -9.55 -11.53 7.97
C ILE A 26 -9.11 -12.98 7.78
N SER A 27 -8.28 -13.26 6.78
CA SER A 27 -7.74 -14.60 6.54
C SER A 27 -6.98 -15.16 7.74
N LYS A 28 -6.24 -14.31 8.46
CA LYS A 28 -5.56 -14.69 9.71
C LYS A 28 -6.55 -15.06 10.79
N TYR A 29 -7.62 -14.28 10.94
CA TYR A 29 -8.67 -14.54 11.91
C TYR A 29 -9.41 -15.86 11.64
N GLU A 30 -9.61 -16.19 10.37
CA GLU A 30 -10.25 -17.43 9.92
C GLU A 30 -9.30 -18.65 9.90
N ASN A 31 -8.06 -18.52 10.37
CA ASN A 31 -7.01 -19.56 10.29
C ASN A 31 -6.68 -20.03 8.86
N ASN A 32 -6.91 -19.17 7.86
CA ASN A 32 -6.52 -19.39 6.47
C ASN A 32 -5.05 -18.95 6.22
N ASN A 33 -4.51 -19.26 5.05
CA ASN A 33 -3.16 -18.87 4.67
C ASN A 33 -3.05 -17.35 4.43
N TRP A 34 -2.63 -16.60 5.44
CA TRP A 34 -2.55 -15.13 5.39
C TRP A 34 -1.15 -14.59 5.12
N PHE A 35 -0.09 -15.38 5.40
CA PHE A 35 1.28 -14.87 5.48
C PHE A 35 1.76 -14.22 4.17
N LEU A 36 1.52 -14.86 3.02
CA LEU A 36 1.94 -14.33 1.73
C LEU A 36 1.15 -13.07 1.35
N VAL A 37 -0.17 -13.08 1.53
CA VAL A 37 -1.06 -11.93 1.24
C VAL A 37 -0.70 -10.75 2.13
N GLY A 38 -0.44 -10.99 3.42
CA GLY A 38 0.04 -9.98 4.36
C GLY A 38 1.43 -9.45 4.02
N THR A 39 2.31 -10.29 3.45
CA THR A 39 3.63 -9.83 2.98
C THR A 39 3.47 -8.92 1.77
N ILE A 40 2.62 -9.30 0.79
CA ILE A 40 2.32 -8.48 -0.39
C ILE A 40 1.70 -7.14 0.02
N SER A 41 0.80 -7.13 1.00
CA SER A 41 0.19 -5.89 1.48
C SER A 41 1.24 -4.94 2.08
N LEU A 42 2.20 -5.47 2.85
CA LEU A 42 3.29 -4.66 3.41
C LEU A 42 4.22 -4.11 2.32
N ILE A 43 4.48 -4.88 1.26
CA ILE A 43 5.25 -4.40 0.10
C ILE A 43 4.52 -3.23 -0.57
N LEU A 44 3.21 -3.35 -0.82
CA LEU A 44 2.39 -2.30 -1.45
C LEU A 44 2.34 -1.03 -0.59
N ILE A 45 2.10 -1.18 0.72
CA ILE A 45 2.05 -0.06 1.67
C ILE A 45 3.39 0.69 1.67
N ASN A 46 4.50 -0.02 1.81
CA ASN A 46 5.83 0.61 1.87
C ASN A 46 6.24 1.22 0.53
N ALA A 47 5.91 0.59 -0.59
CA ALA A 47 6.15 1.15 -1.92
C ALA A 47 5.35 2.44 -2.14
N GLY A 48 4.06 2.44 -1.76
CA GLY A 48 3.18 3.60 -1.82
C GLY A 48 3.69 4.77 -0.98
N LEU A 49 3.99 4.52 0.30
CA LEU A 49 4.56 5.52 1.21
C LEU A 49 5.89 6.07 0.70
N GLY A 50 6.80 5.21 0.25
CA GLY A 50 8.09 5.63 -0.30
C GLY A 50 7.94 6.55 -1.51
N LEU A 51 7.01 6.27 -2.41
CA LEU A 51 6.69 7.13 -3.55
C LEU A 51 6.08 8.46 -3.12
N MET A 52 5.15 8.46 -2.17
CA MET A 52 4.52 9.69 -1.66
C MET A 52 5.55 10.61 -0.99
N ILE A 53 6.39 10.06 -0.10
CA ILE A 53 7.42 10.81 0.63
C ILE A 53 8.45 11.40 -0.34
N LYS A 54 8.96 10.58 -1.27
CA LYS A 54 9.96 11.02 -2.26
C LYS A 54 9.45 12.18 -3.12
N ASN A 55 8.14 12.22 -3.40
CA ASN A 55 7.53 13.24 -4.25
C ASN A 55 6.96 14.44 -3.47
N LYS A 56 7.29 14.60 -2.17
CA LYS A 56 6.83 15.71 -1.32
C LYS A 56 5.29 15.85 -1.27
N TRP A 57 4.60 14.72 -1.23
CA TRP A 57 3.14 14.71 -1.10
C TRP A 57 2.68 15.54 0.11
N GLY A 58 1.65 16.38 -0.06
CA GLY A 58 1.11 17.25 0.99
C GLY A 58 1.76 18.63 1.13
N LYS A 59 2.83 18.94 0.37
CA LYS A 59 3.31 20.33 0.22
C LYS A 59 2.59 20.98 -0.96
N PHE A 60 1.46 21.62 -0.67
CA PHE A 60 0.81 22.58 -1.58
C PHE A 60 1.48 23.95 -1.48
#